data_AF-A0A919IVE3-F1
#
_entry.id   AF-A0A919IVE3-F1
#
_cell.length_a   1.000
_cell.length_b   1.000
_cell.length_c   1.000
_cell.angle_alpha   90.00
_cell.angle_beta   90.00
_cell.angle_gamma   90.00
#
_symmetry.space_group_name_H-M   'P 1'
#
loop_
_entity.id
_entity.type
_entity.pdbx_description
1 polymer ?
#
loop_
_entity_poly.entity_id
_entity_poly.type
_entity_poly.pdbx_seq_one_letter_code
_entity_poly.pdbx_strand_id
1 'polypeptide(L)'
;MPPKHSARPLGPAQLVLSAAAAVLVMLVVWVAVRAVGPAEASRQPAVALPVPSAVPAPSSAAPSWTPSTAPTPRRTSASPARSVSPRPTENSARPTETKTTRPATRKAPPPPAGADLAATLNVPASWEQGYVAAVRVRNNGRTAQSFTVTVSNNGMTGARLTGTWNAGGTQSGTTMKFVGGPLQPGATVTFGFQVSKNGGGSARPSGCSVVGGTCGMS
;
A
#
# COMPACT_ATOMS: atom_id res chain seq x y z
N MET A 1 46.61 3.27 17.62
CA MET A 1 46.24 4.65 17.98
C MET A 1 44.74 4.82 17.75
N PRO A 2 43.92 5.05 18.78
CA PRO A 2 42.47 5.17 18.64
C PRO A 2 42.08 6.57 18.13
N PRO A 3 41.13 6.69 17.17
CA PRO A 3 40.66 7.98 16.69
C PRO A 3 39.75 8.63 17.74
N LYS A 4 40.16 9.82 18.17
CA LYS A 4 39.46 10.68 19.13
C LYS A 4 38.36 11.46 18.40
N HIS A 5 37.18 10.86 18.23
CA HIS A 5 36.03 11.57 17.65
C HIS A 5 35.44 12.54 18.68
N SER A 6 35.64 13.84 18.44
CA SER A 6 35.00 14.91 19.22
C SER A 6 33.56 15.08 18.76
N ALA A 7 32.62 14.64 19.59
CA ALA A 7 31.20 14.94 19.41
C ALA A 7 30.97 16.44 19.64
N ARG A 8 30.55 17.17 18.60
CA ARG A 8 30.12 18.56 18.74
C ARG A 8 28.70 18.58 19.31
N PRO A 9 28.45 19.24 20.45
CA PRO A 9 27.11 19.37 21.00
C PRO A 9 26.27 20.22 20.04
N LEU A 10 25.17 19.64 19.56
CA LEU A 10 24.17 20.31 18.75
C LEU A 10 23.42 21.30 19.66
N GLY A 11 23.54 22.58 19.35
CA GLY A 11 22.99 23.66 20.17
C GLY A 11 21.46 23.68 20.21
N PRO A 12 20.87 24.35 21.24
CA PRO A 12 19.43 24.35 21.51
C PRO A 12 18.55 24.93 20.38
N ALA A 13 19.14 25.64 19.41
CA ALA A 13 18.43 26.19 18.26
C ALA A 13 17.86 25.11 17.30
N GLN A 14 18.48 23.92 17.20
CA GLN A 14 17.95 22.84 16.37
C GLN A 14 16.74 22.12 16.97
N LEU A 15 16.61 22.14 18.30
CA LEU A 15 15.47 21.54 19.01
C LEU A 15 14.16 22.28 18.71
N VAL A 16 14.22 23.61 18.59
CA VAL A 16 13.02 24.45 18.33
C VAL A 16 12.51 24.27 16.90
N LEU A 17 13.41 24.15 15.92
CA LEU A 17 13.05 23.92 14.52
C LEU A 17 12.40 22.55 14.28
N SER A 18 12.87 21.50 14.98
CA SER A 18 12.29 20.16 14.88
C SER A 18 10.86 20.10 15.43
N ALA A 19 10.61 20.76 16.57
CA ALA A 19 9.29 20.80 17.19
C ALA A 19 8.24 21.51 16.30
N ALA A 20 8.61 22.65 15.70
CA ALA A 20 7.72 23.38 14.79
C ALA A 20 7.34 22.56 13.55
N ALA A 21 8.29 21.81 12.98
CA ALA A 21 8.03 20.93 11.84
C ALA A 21 7.07 19.77 12.19
N ALA A 22 7.24 19.15 13.36
CA ALA A 22 6.35 18.07 13.81
C ALA A 22 4.90 18.54 14.02
N VAL A 23 4.70 19.73 14.60
CA VAL A 23 3.37 20.31 14.79
C VAL A 23 2.69 20.60 13.44
N LEU A 24 3.43 21.15 12.48
CA LEU A 24 2.91 21.40 11.13
C LEU A 24 2.48 20.11 10.42
N VAL A 25 3.28 19.04 10.49
CA VAL A 25 2.92 17.75 9.88
C VAL A 25 1.67 17.17 10.53
N MET A 26 1.58 17.21 11.87
CA MET A 26 0.41 16.72 12.58
C MET A 26 -0.87 17.50 12.20
N LEU A 27 -0.76 18.82 12.03
CA LEU A 27 -1.88 19.69 11.67
C LEU A 27 -2.37 19.43 10.23
N VAL A 28 -1.45 19.24 9.28
CA VAL A 28 -1.79 18.88 7.89
C VAL A 28 -2.47 17.51 7.82
N VAL A 29 -1.97 16.51 8.56
CA VAL A 29 -2.58 15.18 8.62
C VAL A 29 -3.99 15.26 9.22
N TRP A 30 -4.18 16.04 10.28
CA TRP A 30 -5.50 16.21 10.91
C TRP A 30 -6.52 16.88 9.96
N VAL A 31 -6.11 17.91 9.22
CA VAL A 31 -6.97 18.56 8.21
C VAL A 31 -7.31 17.61 7.07
N ALA A 32 -6.35 16.81 6.59
CA ALA A 32 -6.58 15.82 5.54
C ALA A 32 -7.61 14.74 5.97
N VAL A 33 -7.52 14.25 7.21
CA VAL A 33 -8.48 13.28 7.75
C VAL A 33 -9.90 13.86 7.86
N ARG A 34 -10.05 15.16 8.19
CA ARG A 34 -11.37 15.79 8.27
C ARG A 34 -11.94 16.22 6.91
N ALA A 35 -11.10 16.54 5.94
CA ALA A 35 -11.54 16.92 4.60
C ALA A 35 -12.09 15.71 3.81
N VAL A 36 -11.60 14.50 4.09
CA VAL A 36 -12.15 13.25 3.56
C VAL A 36 -13.31 12.80 4.46
N GLY A 37 -14.39 13.58 4.44
CA GLY A 37 -15.65 13.18 5.06
C GLY A 37 -16.18 11.87 4.46
N PRO A 38 -17.01 11.11 5.20
CA PRO A 38 -17.52 9.81 4.78
C PRO A 38 -18.56 9.97 3.67
N ALA A 39 -18.12 10.10 2.43
CA ALA A 39 -19.02 10.20 1.28
C ALA A 39 -19.54 8.84 0.77
N GLU A 40 -19.10 7.71 1.37
CA GLU A 40 -19.34 6.37 0.81
C GLU A 40 -20.08 5.39 1.74
N ALA A 41 -20.98 5.90 2.59
CA ALA A 41 -21.88 5.05 3.38
C ALA A 41 -23.22 4.70 2.67
N SER A 42 -23.46 5.18 1.44
CA SER A 42 -24.79 5.10 0.81
C SER A 42 -24.95 4.02 -0.27
N ARG A 43 -23.99 3.09 -0.44
CA ARG A 43 -24.13 1.93 -1.34
C ARG A 43 -24.11 0.62 -0.57
N GLN A 44 -25.09 0.44 0.31
CA GLN A 44 -25.48 -0.91 0.72
C GLN A 44 -26.40 -1.49 -0.36
N PRO A 45 -26.15 -2.70 -0.89
CA PRO A 45 -27.15 -3.42 -1.67
C PRO A 45 -28.35 -3.70 -0.77
N ALA A 46 -29.51 -3.15 -1.12
CA ALA A 46 -30.76 -3.41 -0.43
C ALA A 46 -31.10 -4.90 -0.56
N VAL A 47 -30.86 -5.67 0.50
CA VAL A 47 -31.43 -7.01 0.65
C VAL A 47 -32.89 -6.81 1.03
N ALA A 48 -33.79 -7.00 0.06
CA ALA A 48 -35.24 -6.96 0.29
C ALA A 48 -35.63 -8.14 1.20
N LEU A 49 -35.88 -7.86 2.47
CA LEU A 49 -36.60 -8.76 3.37
C LEU A 49 -38.11 -8.62 3.11
N PRO A 50 -38.89 -9.72 3.09
CA PRO A 50 -40.34 -9.65 3.03
C PRO A 50 -40.89 -8.98 4.30
N VAL A 51 -41.60 -7.87 4.12
CA VAL A 51 -42.19 -7.06 5.19
C VAL A 51 -43.50 -7.73 5.65
N PRO A 52 -43.67 -8.09 6.93
CA PRO A 52 -45.00 -8.39 7.45
C PRO A 52 -45.82 -7.10 7.55
N SER A 53 -47.08 -7.15 7.11
CA SER A 53 -48.04 -6.05 7.15
C SER A 53 -48.13 -5.45 8.56
N ALA A 54 -47.69 -4.20 8.72
CA ALA A 54 -47.79 -3.46 9.97
C ALA A 54 -48.60 -2.17 9.79
N VAL A 55 -49.72 -2.16 10.50
CA VAL A 55 -50.50 -1.10 11.16
C VAL A 55 -50.05 0.37 10.94
N PRO A 56 -50.98 1.31 10.65
CA PRO A 56 -50.67 2.72 10.46
C PRO A 56 -50.31 3.42 11.78
N ALA A 57 -49.17 4.13 11.79
CA ALA A 57 -48.72 5.00 12.88
C ALA A 57 -48.75 6.48 12.45
N PRO A 58 -48.99 7.43 13.38
CA PRO A 58 -49.33 8.81 13.08
C PRO A 58 -48.15 9.67 12.59
N SER A 59 -48.51 10.66 11.77
CA SER A 59 -47.64 11.69 11.21
C SER A 59 -46.96 12.54 12.28
N SER A 60 -45.63 12.61 12.24
CA SER A 60 -44.84 13.64 12.93
C SER A 60 -44.12 14.51 11.90
N ALA A 61 -44.30 15.82 12.07
CA ALA A 61 -43.91 16.88 11.16
C ALA A 61 -42.39 17.01 10.96
N ALA A 62 -42.02 17.36 9.73
CA ALA A 62 -40.65 17.63 9.31
C ALA A 62 -40.21 19.07 9.67
N PRO A 63 -38.97 19.28 10.10
CA PRO A 63 -38.33 20.60 10.01
C PRO A 63 -37.58 20.75 8.67
N SER A 64 -37.98 21.73 7.88
CA SER A 64 -37.28 22.20 6.68
C SER A 64 -36.06 23.03 7.08
N TRP A 65 -34.85 22.61 6.70
CA TRP A 65 -33.65 23.41 6.80
C TRP A 65 -33.10 23.73 5.41
N THR A 66 -33.00 25.02 5.13
CA THR A 66 -32.50 25.64 3.89
C THR A 66 -31.00 25.44 3.71
N PRO A 67 -30.50 25.22 2.48
CA PRO A 67 -29.07 25.09 2.20
C PRO A 67 -28.35 26.45 2.16
N SER A 68 -27.23 26.55 2.87
CA SER A 68 -26.37 27.75 2.92
C SER A 68 -25.15 27.59 2.00
N THR A 69 -25.11 28.44 0.98
CA THR A 69 -23.94 29.11 0.36
C THR A 69 -22.63 28.35 0.18
N ALA A 70 -22.31 28.09 -1.09
CA ALA A 70 -21.04 27.62 -1.62
C ALA A 70 -19.89 28.65 -1.48
N PRO A 71 -18.69 28.24 -1.05
CA PRO A 71 -17.47 29.02 -1.26
C PRO A 71 -16.72 28.53 -2.51
N THR A 72 -16.41 29.48 -3.39
CA THR A 72 -15.52 29.33 -4.56
C THR A 72 -14.06 29.51 -4.14
N PRO A 73 -13.14 28.55 -4.39
CA PRO A 73 -11.71 28.83 -4.28
C PRO A 73 -11.04 29.03 -5.65
N ARG A 74 -10.22 30.08 -5.67
CA ARG A 74 -9.42 30.60 -6.79
C ARG A 74 -8.40 29.61 -7.32
N ARG A 75 -8.27 29.64 -8.65
CA ARG A 75 -7.22 29.00 -9.46
C ARG A 75 -5.93 29.82 -9.35
N THR A 76 -4.92 29.31 -8.64
CA THR A 76 -3.57 29.88 -8.67
C THR A 76 -2.71 29.05 -9.63
N SER A 77 -2.51 29.61 -10.81
CA SER A 77 -1.60 29.12 -11.83
C SER A 77 -0.20 29.61 -11.50
N ALA A 78 0.70 28.72 -11.11
CA ALA A 78 2.13 29.01 -10.99
C ALA A 78 2.89 28.02 -11.87
N SER A 79 3.43 28.56 -12.95
CA SER A 79 4.29 27.89 -13.93
C SER A 79 5.75 28.14 -13.54
N PRO A 80 6.56 27.11 -13.26
CA PRO A 80 8.01 27.24 -13.28
C PRO A 80 8.56 26.74 -14.62
N ALA A 81 9.16 27.67 -15.35
CA ALA A 81 10.02 27.43 -16.51
C ALA A 81 11.47 27.17 -16.08
N ARG A 82 12.23 26.51 -16.98
CA ARG A 82 13.70 26.30 -17.02
C ARG A 82 14.19 25.10 -16.17
N SER A 83 15.23 24.34 -16.53
CA SER A 83 16.39 24.62 -17.39
C SER A 83 17.12 23.32 -17.81
N VAL A 84 17.39 23.18 -19.10
CA VAL A 84 18.58 22.67 -19.82
C VAL A 84 19.55 21.62 -19.19
N SER A 85 19.71 20.49 -19.91
CA SER A 85 20.94 19.75 -20.37
C SER A 85 22.25 19.82 -19.54
N PRO A 86 22.98 18.70 -19.32
CA PRO A 86 23.80 18.12 -20.38
C PRO A 86 23.90 16.57 -20.45
N ARG A 87 24.25 16.12 -21.66
CA ARG A 87 24.62 14.77 -22.12
C ARG A 87 26.10 14.48 -21.83
N PRO A 88 26.46 13.32 -21.24
CA PRO A 88 27.82 12.79 -21.29
C PRO A 88 27.92 11.55 -22.21
N THR A 89 28.65 11.76 -23.31
CA THR A 89 29.73 10.95 -23.89
C THR A 89 29.59 9.41 -23.90
N GLU A 90 29.34 8.89 -25.11
CA GLU A 90 29.73 7.55 -25.55
C GLU A 90 31.23 7.36 -25.38
N ASN A 91 31.64 6.32 -24.65
CA ASN A 91 32.99 5.76 -24.76
C ASN A 91 32.86 4.34 -25.31
N SER A 92 33.07 4.25 -26.62
CA SER A 92 33.15 3.03 -27.40
C SER A 92 34.54 2.41 -27.20
N ALA A 93 34.60 1.30 -26.48
CA ALA A 93 35.76 0.41 -26.49
C ALA A 93 35.27 -0.98 -26.87
N ARG A 94 35.60 -1.38 -28.10
CA ARG A 94 35.26 -2.65 -28.74
C ARG A 94 36.22 -3.75 -28.24
N PRO A 95 35.76 -4.78 -27.51
CA PRO A 95 36.57 -5.95 -27.20
C PRO A 95 36.54 -6.93 -28.37
N THR A 96 37.71 -7.41 -28.76
CA THR A 96 37.94 -8.45 -29.78
C THR A 96 37.32 -9.78 -29.32
N GLU A 97 36.41 -10.32 -30.14
CA GLU A 97 35.73 -11.60 -29.93
C GLU A 97 36.67 -12.79 -30.15
N THR A 98 36.99 -13.52 -29.07
CA THR A 98 37.56 -14.86 -29.15
C THR A 98 36.43 -15.87 -29.40
N LYS A 99 36.43 -16.50 -30.58
CA LYS A 99 35.50 -17.60 -30.94
C LYS A 99 35.80 -18.83 -30.09
N THR A 100 35.15 -18.93 -28.92
CA THR A 100 35.04 -20.18 -28.17
C THR A 100 33.78 -20.91 -28.63
N THR A 101 33.97 -22.08 -29.24
CA THR A 101 32.91 -22.99 -29.69
C THR A 101 32.12 -23.48 -28.47
N ARG A 102 30.98 -22.84 -28.24
CA ARG A 102 30.08 -23.10 -27.10
C ARG A 102 29.42 -24.48 -27.27
N PRO A 103 29.51 -25.37 -26.26
CA PRO A 103 28.83 -26.65 -26.28
C PRO A 103 27.33 -26.45 -26.50
N ALA A 104 26.74 -27.22 -27.42
CA ALA A 104 25.31 -27.19 -27.72
C ALA A 104 24.52 -27.42 -26.43
N THR A 105 24.01 -26.34 -25.85
CA THR A 105 23.27 -26.38 -24.59
C THR A 105 21.90 -26.96 -24.91
N ARG A 106 21.68 -28.22 -24.50
CA ARG A 106 20.39 -28.90 -24.58
C ARG A 106 19.34 -27.97 -23.95
N LYS A 107 18.40 -27.47 -24.75
CA LYS A 107 17.28 -26.65 -24.27
C LYS A 107 16.60 -27.42 -23.14
N ALA A 108 16.64 -26.88 -21.92
CA ALA A 108 15.80 -27.37 -20.85
C ALA A 108 14.34 -27.31 -21.32
N PRO A 109 13.50 -28.30 -20.96
CA PRO A 109 12.07 -28.22 -21.21
C PRO A 109 11.55 -26.87 -20.71
N PRO A 110 10.66 -26.18 -21.46
CA PRO A 110 10.06 -24.96 -20.96
C PRO A 110 9.44 -25.24 -19.60
N PRO A 111 9.64 -24.36 -18.60
CA PRO A 111 9.00 -24.49 -17.30
C PRO A 111 7.50 -24.71 -17.50
N PRO A 112 6.84 -25.57 -16.69
CA PRO A 112 5.40 -25.70 -16.75
C PRO A 112 4.78 -24.30 -16.66
N ALA A 113 3.76 -24.04 -17.48
CA ALA A 113 3.01 -22.78 -17.49
C ALA A 113 2.18 -22.65 -16.20
N GLY A 114 2.87 -22.57 -15.06
CA GLY A 114 2.31 -22.12 -13.80
C GLY A 114 2.12 -20.62 -13.87
N ALA A 115 1.15 -20.10 -13.12
CA ALA A 115 1.08 -18.68 -12.85
C ALA A 115 2.47 -18.18 -12.39
N ASP A 116 2.90 -17.05 -12.96
CA ASP A 116 4.18 -16.42 -12.66
C ASP A 116 3.90 -15.10 -11.92
N LEU A 117 3.18 -15.19 -10.80
CA LEU A 117 2.92 -14.02 -9.96
C LEU A 117 4.13 -13.74 -9.08
N ALA A 118 4.59 -12.49 -9.05
CA ALA A 118 5.57 -12.03 -8.09
C ALA A 118 4.92 -11.03 -7.15
N ALA A 119 5.00 -11.26 -5.85
CA ALA A 119 4.52 -10.35 -4.83
C ALA A 119 5.69 -9.79 -4.01
N THR A 120 5.55 -8.56 -3.54
CA THR A 120 6.48 -7.94 -2.59
C THR A 120 5.68 -7.24 -1.51
N LEU A 121 5.87 -7.65 -0.26
CA LEU A 121 5.27 -7.04 0.92
C LEU A 121 6.27 -6.06 1.54
N ASN A 122 5.82 -4.83 1.76
CA ASN A 122 6.54 -3.80 2.50
C ASN A 122 5.68 -3.32 3.69
N VAL A 123 6.33 -3.00 4.81
CA VAL A 123 5.67 -2.45 6.01
C VAL A 123 6.11 -1.00 6.19
N PRO A 124 5.47 -0.02 5.51
CA PRO A 124 5.87 1.39 5.59
C PRO A 124 5.69 2.00 6.98
N ALA A 125 4.79 1.47 7.80
CA ALA A 125 4.57 1.95 9.16
C ALA A 125 4.25 0.79 10.10
N SER A 126 4.88 0.79 11.27
CA SER A 126 4.66 -0.16 12.35
C SER A 126 4.72 0.58 13.68
N TRP A 127 3.83 0.22 14.60
CA TRP A 127 3.75 0.75 15.95
C TRP A 127 3.48 -0.39 16.94
N GLU A 128 3.41 -0.08 18.23
CA GLU A 128 3.27 -1.10 19.28
C GLU A 128 2.01 -1.96 19.13
N GLN A 129 0.94 -1.40 18.58
CA GLN A 129 -0.38 -2.03 18.53
C GLN A 129 -0.79 -2.42 17.12
N GLY A 130 0.09 -2.32 16.12
CA GLY A 130 -0.30 -2.60 14.75
C GLY A 130 0.70 -2.16 13.70
N TYR A 131 0.32 -2.39 12.45
CA TYR A 131 1.09 -1.95 11.30
C TYR A 131 0.19 -1.69 10.09
N VAL A 132 0.74 -0.93 9.14
CA VAL A 132 0.21 -0.80 7.79
C VAL A 132 1.20 -1.47 6.84
N ALA A 133 0.68 -2.34 5.96
CA ALA A 133 1.46 -2.99 4.93
C ALA A 133 0.92 -2.67 3.53
N ALA A 134 1.84 -2.62 2.57
CA ALA A 134 1.55 -2.53 1.16
C ALA A 134 2.10 -3.78 0.45
N VAL A 135 1.30 -4.37 -0.41
CA VAL A 135 1.70 -5.53 -1.22
C VAL A 135 1.58 -5.16 -2.68
N ARG A 136 2.72 -5.24 -3.38
CA ARG A 136 2.79 -5.09 -4.83
C ARG A 136 2.77 -6.46 -5.47
N VAL A 137 1.78 -6.72 -6.32
CA VAL A 137 1.65 -7.98 -7.07
C VAL A 137 1.85 -7.69 -8.56
N ARG A 138 2.71 -8.45 -9.22
CA ARG A 138 2.98 -8.37 -10.65
C ARG A 138 2.71 -9.72 -11.30
N ASN A 139 2.04 -9.71 -12.44
CA ASN A 139 1.89 -10.89 -13.28
C ASN A 139 3.01 -10.93 -14.32
N ASN A 140 3.96 -11.86 -14.17
CA ASN A 140 5.03 -12.10 -15.14
C ASN A 140 4.67 -13.20 -16.15
N GLY A 141 3.46 -13.77 -16.04
CA GLY A 141 2.96 -14.80 -16.93
C GLY A 141 2.48 -14.22 -18.27
N ARG A 142 1.97 -15.11 -19.11
CA ARG A 142 1.51 -14.79 -20.48
C ARG A 142 -0.01 -14.64 -20.61
N THR A 143 -0.76 -14.95 -19.56
CA THR A 143 -2.23 -14.87 -19.53
C THR A 143 -2.70 -13.99 -18.37
N ALA A 144 -3.92 -13.45 -18.48
CA ALA A 144 -4.51 -12.70 -17.39
C ALA A 144 -4.84 -13.63 -16.21
N GLN A 145 -4.49 -13.24 -14.98
CA GLN A 145 -4.61 -14.11 -13.80
C GLN A 145 -5.09 -13.32 -12.59
N SER A 146 -6.06 -13.87 -11.87
CA SER A 146 -6.42 -13.39 -10.53
C SER A 146 -5.32 -13.76 -9.53
N PHE A 147 -5.12 -12.95 -8.51
CA PHE A 147 -4.11 -13.21 -7.49
C PHE A 147 -4.73 -13.60 -6.16
N THR A 148 -4.00 -14.43 -5.40
CA THR A 148 -4.28 -14.74 -4.00
C THR A 148 -2.99 -14.64 -3.23
N VAL A 149 -2.90 -13.69 -2.30
CA VAL A 149 -1.76 -13.49 -1.41
C VAL A 149 -2.14 -13.92 0.00
N THR A 150 -1.28 -14.69 0.65
CA THR A 150 -1.43 -15.08 2.05
C THR A 150 -0.32 -14.42 2.87
N VAL A 151 -0.68 -13.76 3.96
CA VAL A 151 0.25 -13.15 4.91
C VAL A 151 0.08 -13.82 6.27
N SER A 152 1.19 -14.26 6.86
CA SER A 152 1.22 -14.88 8.18
C SER A 152 1.66 -13.87 9.23
N ASN A 153 0.99 -13.89 10.38
CA ASN A 153 1.25 -13.04 11.55
C ASN A 153 1.59 -13.91 12.77
N ASN A 154 2.33 -15.00 12.55
CA ASN A 154 2.71 -15.91 13.64
C ASN A 154 3.54 -15.16 14.68
N GLY A 155 3.28 -15.44 15.96
CA GLY A 155 3.90 -14.73 17.08
C GLY A 155 3.22 -13.40 17.45
N MET A 156 2.21 -12.93 16.71
CA MET A 156 1.41 -11.78 17.12
C MET A 156 0.09 -12.22 17.77
N THR A 157 -0.01 -12.01 19.07
CA THR A 157 -1.23 -12.30 19.84
C THR A 157 -2.32 -11.27 19.51
N GLY A 158 -3.53 -11.75 19.19
CA GLY A 158 -4.67 -10.87 18.92
C GLY A 158 -4.53 -10.05 17.64
N ALA A 159 -3.74 -10.49 16.67
CA ALA A 159 -3.70 -9.86 15.35
C ALA A 159 -5.12 -9.81 14.74
N ARG A 160 -5.54 -8.64 14.26
CA ARG A 160 -6.85 -8.41 13.62
C ARG A 160 -6.67 -7.55 12.38
N LEU A 161 -7.23 -8.01 11.27
CA LEU A 161 -7.36 -7.22 10.05
C LEU A 161 -8.40 -6.12 10.30
N THR A 162 -7.96 -4.87 10.24
CA THR A 162 -8.80 -3.70 10.54
C THR A 162 -9.29 -2.98 9.28
N GLY A 163 -8.53 -3.08 8.19
CA GLY A 163 -8.88 -2.47 6.92
C GLY A 163 -8.07 -3.01 5.76
N THR A 164 -8.66 -2.94 4.57
CA THR A 164 -8.04 -3.31 3.29
C THR A 164 -8.44 -2.33 2.21
N TRP A 165 -7.54 -2.02 1.28
CA TRP A 165 -7.83 -1.22 0.09
C TRP A 165 -7.23 -1.86 -1.15
N ASN A 166 -7.93 -1.72 -2.29
CA ASN A 166 -7.56 -2.28 -3.60
C ASN A 166 -7.45 -3.83 -3.67
N ALA A 167 -7.93 -4.55 -2.67
CA ALA A 167 -8.09 -6.00 -2.65
C ALA A 167 -9.17 -6.41 -1.63
N GLY A 168 -9.75 -7.60 -1.79
CA GLY A 168 -10.62 -8.21 -0.77
C GLY A 168 -9.77 -8.99 0.24
N GLY A 169 -9.93 -8.72 1.54
CA GLY A 169 -9.20 -9.41 2.60
C GLY A 169 -10.10 -10.24 3.51
N THR A 170 -9.65 -11.44 3.87
CA THR A 170 -10.25 -12.26 4.92
C THR A 170 -9.17 -12.71 5.90
N GLN A 171 -9.57 -13.03 7.12
CA GLN A 171 -8.66 -13.49 8.17
C GLN A 171 -9.15 -14.81 8.76
N SER A 172 -8.23 -15.75 8.97
CA SER A 172 -8.44 -16.97 9.74
C SER A 172 -7.26 -17.17 10.70
N GLY A 173 -7.52 -17.03 12.00
CA GLY A 173 -6.46 -17.07 13.02
C GLY A 173 -5.39 -15.98 12.80
N THR A 174 -4.13 -16.38 12.72
CA THR A 174 -2.97 -15.50 12.43
C THR A 174 -2.72 -15.30 10.93
N THR A 175 -3.53 -15.93 10.07
CA THR A 175 -3.34 -15.92 8.62
C THR A 175 -4.35 -14.99 7.97
N MET A 176 -3.86 -14.11 7.10
CA MET A 176 -4.68 -13.18 6.31
C MET A 176 -4.58 -13.57 4.84
N LYS A 177 -5.72 -13.62 4.15
CA LYS A 177 -5.82 -13.96 2.73
C LYS A 177 -6.37 -12.77 1.98
N PHE A 178 -5.68 -12.36 0.93
CA PHE A 178 -6.06 -11.25 0.07
C PHE A 178 -6.29 -11.75 -1.35
N VAL A 179 -7.40 -11.37 -1.96
CA VAL A 179 -7.78 -11.74 -3.32
C VAL A 179 -8.07 -10.50 -4.15
N GLY A 180 -7.73 -10.55 -5.44
CA GLY A 180 -8.02 -9.47 -6.37
C GLY A 180 -8.12 -9.95 -7.83
N GLY A 181 -8.70 -9.06 -8.65
CA GLY A 181 -9.11 -9.34 -10.02
C GLY A 181 -7.97 -9.49 -11.02
N PRO A 182 -8.30 -9.88 -12.27
CA PRO A 182 -7.31 -10.41 -13.19
C PRO A 182 -6.28 -9.35 -13.59
N LEU A 183 -5.02 -9.63 -13.27
CA LEU A 183 -3.86 -8.90 -13.74
C LEU A 183 -3.51 -9.36 -15.14
N GLN A 184 -3.50 -8.45 -16.11
CA GLN A 184 -2.97 -8.72 -17.46
C GLN A 184 -1.48 -9.09 -17.41
N PRO A 185 -0.95 -9.78 -18.44
CA PRO A 185 0.49 -10.03 -18.57
C PRO A 185 1.31 -8.74 -18.43
N GLY A 186 2.30 -8.74 -17.54
CA GLY A 186 3.15 -7.58 -17.24
C GLY A 186 2.51 -6.54 -16.32
N ALA A 187 1.21 -6.62 -16.04
CA ALA A 187 0.52 -5.67 -15.17
C ALA A 187 0.97 -5.81 -13.70
N THR A 188 0.82 -4.70 -12.98
CA THR A 188 1.11 -4.60 -11.55
C THR A 188 -0.06 -3.96 -10.85
N VAL A 189 -0.42 -4.48 -9.67
CA VAL A 189 -1.36 -3.85 -8.74
C VAL A 189 -0.70 -3.70 -7.39
N THR A 190 -1.05 -2.64 -6.67
CA THR A 190 -0.66 -2.45 -5.27
C THR A 190 -1.91 -2.36 -4.43
N PHE A 191 -2.02 -3.23 -3.44
CA PHE A 191 -3.02 -3.17 -2.41
C PHE A 191 -2.36 -2.95 -1.06
N GLY A 192 -3.15 -2.61 -0.06
CA GLY A 192 -2.63 -2.53 1.30
C GLY A 192 -3.68 -2.90 2.33
N PHE A 193 -3.19 -3.06 3.54
CA PHE A 193 -4.01 -3.49 4.66
C PHE A 193 -3.43 -2.98 5.97
N GLN A 194 -4.29 -2.89 6.97
CA GLN A 194 -3.94 -2.48 8.32
C GLN A 194 -4.27 -3.61 9.29
N VAL A 195 -3.33 -3.87 10.20
CA VAL A 195 -3.46 -4.88 11.24
C VAL A 195 -3.32 -4.22 12.60
N SER A 196 -4.21 -4.52 13.52
CA SER A 196 -4.03 -4.26 14.95
C SER A 196 -3.58 -5.54 15.67
N LYS A 197 -2.86 -5.43 16.79
CA LYS A 197 -2.51 -6.55 17.66
C LYS A 197 -2.67 -6.18 19.13
N ASN A 198 -2.71 -7.19 19.99
CA ASN A 198 -2.64 -7.01 21.43
C ASN A 198 -1.19 -7.12 21.91
N GLY A 199 -0.88 -6.44 23.02
CA GLY A 199 0.45 -6.49 23.65
C GLY A 199 1.48 -5.53 23.03
N GLY A 200 2.59 -5.33 23.74
CA GLY A 200 3.67 -4.42 23.35
C GLY A 200 4.59 -4.96 22.24
N GLY A 201 5.52 -4.12 21.78
CA GLY A 201 6.54 -4.47 20.79
C GLY A 201 6.14 -4.25 19.34
N SER A 202 7.13 -4.22 18.44
CA SER A 202 6.95 -3.95 17.00
C SER A 202 6.05 -4.99 16.33
N ALA A 203 5.03 -4.54 15.60
CA ALA A 203 4.15 -5.42 14.83
C ALA A 203 4.69 -5.61 13.40
N ARG A 204 5.02 -6.86 13.01
CA ARG A 204 5.46 -7.20 11.66
C ARG A 204 4.94 -8.58 11.24
N PRO A 205 4.58 -8.78 9.96
CA PRO A 205 4.23 -10.09 9.45
C PRO A 205 5.43 -11.03 9.52
N SER A 206 5.17 -12.31 9.77
CA SER A 206 6.18 -13.37 9.85
C SER A 206 6.44 -14.05 8.50
N GLY A 207 5.55 -13.87 7.51
CA GLY A 207 5.72 -14.45 6.19
C GLY A 207 4.69 -13.98 5.17
N CYS A 208 5.01 -14.18 3.89
CA CYS A 208 4.13 -13.89 2.76
C CYS A 208 4.25 -15.00 1.70
N SER A 209 3.14 -15.34 1.04
CA SER A 209 3.12 -16.22 -0.13
C SER A 209 2.06 -15.77 -1.14
N VAL A 210 2.24 -16.11 -2.41
CA VAL A 210 1.26 -15.86 -3.49
C VAL A 210 1.00 -17.18 -4.21
N VAL A 211 -0.25 -17.47 -4.53
CA VAL A 211 -0.61 -18.68 -5.28
C VAL A 211 -0.03 -18.57 -6.69
N GLY A 212 0.80 -19.55 -7.06
CA GLY A 212 1.47 -19.52 -8.36
C GLY A 212 2.58 -18.49 -8.43
N GLY A 213 3.49 -18.49 -7.45
CA GLY A 213 4.72 -17.73 -7.57
C GLY A 213 5.38 -17.44 -6.22
N THR A 214 6.14 -16.34 -6.15
CA THR A 214 6.96 -16.00 -4.98
C THR A 214 6.49 -14.70 -4.34
N CYS A 215 6.57 -14.62 -3.01
CA CYS A 215 6.37 -13.36 -2.28
C CYS A 215 7.63 -13.02 -1.48
N GLY A 216 8.24 -11.87 -1.78
CA GLY A 216 9.34 -11.30 -1.01
C GLY A 216 8.84 -10.35 0.08
N MET A 217 9.62 -10.19 1.15
CA MET A 217 9.44 -9.14 2.14
C MET A 217 10.57 -8.12 2.01
N SER A 218 10.25 -6.83 2.07
CA SER A 218 11.19 -5.71 2.01
C SER A 218 11.11 -4.82 3.24
#